data_AF-A0A1D2JND3-F1
#
_entry.id   AF-A0A1D2JND3-F1
#
_cell.length_a   1.000
_cell.length_b   1.000
_cell.length_c   1.000
_cell.angle_alpha   90.00
_cell.angle_beta   90.00
_cell.angle_gamma   90.00
#
_symmetry.space_group_name_H-M   'P 1'
#
loop_
_entity.id
_entity.type
_entity.pdbx_description
1 polymer ?
#
loop_
_entity_poly.entity_id
_entity_poly.type
_entity_poly.pdbx_seq_one_letter_code
_entity_poly.pdbx_strand_id
1 'polypeptide(L)'
;MHISFVIILGILTTFISALPAGDSKGHDQVTVQLINDRTGAWGSVRIRLDNKPKNVVDLFQKKPVFSDGTVKATSMQMTRIIAGAHCRIEDEKTKKTIMEIDDRKTFDNVDGSDSKVPVINLKGSTIRCWVSNRYSVENLHVAMYVPILLAMASPHSGSVKEFLNLCQYITM
;
A
#
# COMPACT_ATOMS: atom_id res chain seq x y z
N MET A 1 -25.49 11.94 -67.52
CA MET A 1 -25.66 11.19 -66.26
C MET A 1 -24.26 10.68 -65.88
N HIS A 2 -23.46 11.39 -65.08
CA HIS A 2 -23.41 11.40 -63.60
C HIS A 2 -23.37 9.96 -63.04
N ILE A 3 -22.33 9.49 -62.32
CA ILE A 3 -21.94 9.80 -60.92
C ILE A 3 -20.54 9.15 -60.70
N SER A 4 -19.46 9.87 -60.41
CA SER A 4 -18.97 10.44 -59.12
C SER A 4 -17.84 9.61 -58.48
N PHE A 5 -16.71 10.28 -58.29
CA PHE A 5 -15.59 9.92 -57.42
C PHE A 5 -16.07 9.71 -55.97
N VAL A 6 -15.59 8.66 -55.31
CA VAL A 6 -15.59 8.60 -53.84
C VAL A 6 -14.24 8.06 -53.36
N ILE A 7 -13.39 8.98 -52.89
CA ILE A 7 -12.20 8.71 -52.09
C ILE A 7 -12.69 8.69 -50.65
N ILE A 8 -12.62 7.55 -49.96
CA ILE A 8 -12.86 7.51 -48.51
C ILE A 8 -11.50 7.49 -47.83
N LEU A 9 -11.07 8.67 -47.38
CA LEU A 9 -9.95 8.86 -46.48
C LEU A 9 -10.21 8.09 -45.17
N GLY A 10 -9.18 7.35 -44.74
CA GLY A 10 -9.18 6.63 -43.48
C GLY A 10 -9.35 7.55 -42.28
N ILE A 11 -10.12 7.07 -41.30
CA ILE A 11 -10.18 7.66 -39.97
C ILE A 11 -9.50 6.66 -39.03
N LEU A 12 -8.20 6.85 -38.83
CA LEU A 12 -7.47 6.21 -37.74
C LEU A 12 -7.80 6.98 -36.47
N THR A 13 -8.84 6.59 -35.75
CA THR A 13 -9.16 7.15 -34.43
C THR A 13 -8.14 6.62 -33.42
N THR A 14 -7.05 7.36 -33.21
CA THR A 14 -6.13 7.09 -32.10
C THR A 14 -6.80 7.46 -30.79
N PHE A 15 -7.27 6.47 -30.04
CA PHE A 15 -7.65 6.66 -28.65
C PHE A 15 -6.38 6.83 -27.83
N ILE A 16 -5.92 8.07 -27.65
CA ILE A 16 -4.91 8.40 -26.65
C ILE A 16 -5.66 8.49 -25.33
N SER A 17 -5.75 7.37 -24.60
CA SER A 17 -6.11 7.40 -23.19
C SER A 17 -4.96 8.07 -22.43
N ALA A 18 -5.03 9.39 -22.30
CA ALA A 18 -4.21 10.08 -21.32
C ALA A 18 -4.70 9.64 -19.94
N LEU A 19 -4.08 8.60 -19.37
CA LEU A 19 -4.20 8.38 -17.94
C LEU A 19 -3.73 9.67 -17.26
N PRO A 20 -4.54 10.28 -16.37
CA PRO A 20 -4.02 11.36 -15.55
C PRO A 20 -2.77 10.83 -14.86
N ALA A 21 -1.63 11.49 -15.05
CA ALA A 21 -0.45 11.27 -14.25
C ALA A 21 -0.84 11.69 -12.82
N GLY A 22 -1.46 10.77 -12.10
CA GLY A 22 -1.94 10.97 -10.75
C GLY A 22 -0.75 11.40 -9.92
N ASP A 23 -0.83 12.61 -9.37
CA ASP A 23 0.17 13.17 -8.48
C ASP A 23 0.32 12.20 -7.31
N SER A 24 1.32 11.31 -7.40
CA SER A 24 1.44 10.12 -6.55
C SER A 24 1.85 10.47 -5.12
N LYS A 25 2.02 11.78 -4.85
CA LYS A 25 2.48 12.35 -3.58
C LYS A 25 1.54 12.13 -2.39
N GLY A 26 0.31 11.68 -2.64
CA GLY A 26 -0.66 11.32 -1.61
C GLY A 26 -0.84 9.82 -1.37
N HIS A 27 -0.32 8.97 -2.27
CA HIS A 27 -0.52 7.52 -2.24
C HIS A 27 0.68 6.75 -1.68
N ASP A 28 1.74 7.47 -1.28
CA ASP A 28 2.96 6.86 -0.74
C ASP A 28 3.10 7.04 0.78
N GLN A 29 2.09 7.56 1.48
CA GLN A 29 2.18 7.89 2.91
C GLN A 29 0.94 7.47 3.71
N VAL A 30 1.19 6.82 4.84
CA VAL A 30 0.18 6.53 5.87
C VAL A 30 0.33 7.47 7.06
N THR A 31 -0.75 7.67 7.80
CA THR A 31 -0.68 8.35 9.11
C THR A 31 -0.74 7.30 10.21
N VAL A 32 0.33 7.22 10.99
CA VAL A 32 0.42 6.35 12.17
C VAL A 32 0.26 7.19 13.43
N GLN A 33 -0.58 6.73 14.33
CA GLN A 33 -0.81 7.29 15.65
C GLN A 33 -0.27 6.34 16.72
N LEU A 34 0.40 6.90 17.72
CA LEU A 34 0.74 6.20 18.95
C LEU A 34 -0.09 6.79 20.08
N ILE A 35 -0.58 5.91 20.96
CA ILE A 35 -1.47 6.27 22.08
C ILE A 35 -0.88 5.69 23.36
N ASN A 36 -1.02 6.43 24.45
CA ASN A 36 -0.74 5.99 25.80
C ASN A 36 -2.04 6.05 26.62
N ASP A 37 -2.74 4.91 26.66
CA ASP A 37 -4.07 4.81 27.27
C ASP A 37 -4.06 5.10 28.79
N ARG A 38 -2.89 5.02 29.45
CA ARG A 38 -2.77 5.36 30.88
C ARG A 38 -2.78 6.87 31.15
N THR A 39 -2.33 7.66 30.19
CA THR A 39 -2.19 9.12 30.35
C THR A 39 -3.13 9.89 29.43
N GLY A 40 -3.72 9.24 28.43
CA GLY A 40 -4.47 9.88 27.34
C GLY A 40 -3.59 10.59 26.32
N ALA A 41 -2.26 10.56 26.48
CA ALA A 41 -1.35 11.21 25.54
C ALA A 41 -1.31 10.45 24.20
N TRP A 42 -1.36 11.18 23.10
CA TRP A 42 -1.28 10.61 21.76
C TRP A 42 -0.48 11.50 20.82
N GLY A 43 -0.04 10.94 19.70
CA GLY A 43 0.63 11.68 18.64
C GLY A 43 0.47 11.00 17.30
N SER A 44 0.44 11.77 16.21
CA SER A 44 0.35 11.23 14.85
C SER A 44 1.46 11.79 13.96
N VAL A 45 1.97 10.93 13.07
CA VAL A 45 3.02 11.25 12.10
C VAL A 45 2.68 10.64 10.75
N ARG A 46 3.09 11.31 9.66
CA ARG A 46 3.01 10.76 8.31
C ARG A 46 4.29 10.00 8.00
N ILE A 47 4.16 8.75 7.53
CA ILE A 47 5.28 7.86 7.23
C ILE A 47 5.14 7.39 5.80
N ARG A 48 6.24 7.52 5.04
CA ARG A 48 6.33 7.02 3.67
C ARG A 48 6.34 5.49 3.66
N LEU A 49 5.70 4.90 2.66
CA LEU A 49 5.63 3.47 2.40
C LEU A 49 6.88 2.99 1.63
N ASP A 50 8.07 3.39 2.09
CA ASP A 50 9.37 3.16 1.44
C ASP A 50 10.18 2.02 2.06
N ASN A 51 9.59 1.31 3.02
CA ASN A 51 10.20 0.24 3.83
C ASN A 51 11.50 0.67 4.56
N LYS A 52 11.76 1.97 4.70
CA LYS A 52 12.98 2.46 5.37
C LYS A 52 12.75 2.55 6.88
N PRO A 53 13.67 2.03 7.72
CA PRO A 53 13.57 2.19 9.16
C PRO A 53 13.70 3.65 9.56
N LYS A 54 12.79 4.09 10.43
CA LYS A 54 12.81 5.43 11.03
C LYS A 54 12.78 5.29 12.53
N ASN A 55 13.61 6.06 13.23
CA ASN A 55 13.63 6.06 14.69
C ASN A 55 12.29 6.58 15.22
N VAL A 56 11.67 5.84 16.14
CA VAL A 56 10.36 6.22 16.71
C VAL A 56 10.46 7.49 17.54
N VAL A 57 11.52 7.66 18.31
CA VAL A 57 11.71 8.87 19.15
C VAL A 57 11.85 10.10 18.26
N ASP A 58 12.65 10.05 17.21
CA ASP A 58 12.84 11.20 16.31
C ASP A 58 11.54 11.67 15.63
N LEU A 59 10.67 10.72 15.28
CA LEU A 59 9.37 11.01 14.65
C LEU A 59 8.38 11.64 15.64
N PHE A 60 8.37 11.18 16.90
CA PHE A 60 7.35 11.53 17.88
C PHE A 60 7.82 12.49 18.98
N GLN A 61 9.09 12.89 19.02
CA GLN A 61 9.66 13.74 20.08
C GLN A 61 8.96 15.09 20.30
N LYS A 62 8.22 15.60 19.31
CA LYS A 62 7.42 16.83 19.41
C LYS A 62 5.92 16.57 19.64
N LYS A 63 5.55 15.34 20.00
CA LYS A 63 4.16 14.92 20.18
C LYS A 63 3.90 14.64 21.68
N PRO A 64 2.65 14.79 22.15
CA PRO A 64 2.30 14.53 23.55
C PRO A 64 2.69 13.14 24.09
N VAL A 65 2.77 12.13 23.21
CA VAL A 65 3.21 10.76 23.58
C VAL A 65 4.70 10.67 23.98
N PHE A 66 5.48 11.73 23.72
CA PHE A 66 6.86 11.87 24.18
C PHE A 66 6.90 12.48 25.59
N SER A 67 7.42 11.72 26.54
CA SER A 67 7.56 12.09 27.96
C SER A 67 8.84 11.49 28.54
N ASP A 68 9.48 12.22 29.46
CA ASP A 68 10.69 11.77 30.15
C ASP A 68 11.84 11.37 29.20
N GLY A 69 11.99 12.10 28.09
CA GLY A 69 13.05 11.86 27.11
C GLY A 69 12.84 10.62 26.22
N THR A 70 11.62 10.05 26.20
CA THR A 70 11.29 8.91 25.34
C THR A 70 9.83 8.91 24.91
N VAL A 71 9.48 8.03 23.97
CA VAL A 71 8.10 7.75 23.57
C VAL A 71 7.56 6.61 24.41
N LYS A 72 6.45 6.85 25.12
CA LYS A 72 5.76 5.84 25.93
C LYS A 72 4.38 5.57 25.34
N ALA A 73 4.13 4.35 24.88
CA ALA A 73 2.88 3.98 24.22
C ALA A 73 2.33 2.64 24.74
N THR A 74 1.03 2.45 24.57
CA THR A 74 0.30 1.19 24.80
C THR A 74 -0.23 0.61 23.49
N SER A 75 -0.49 1.44 22.49
CA SER A 75 -1.06 1.02 21.22
C SER A 75 -0.61 1.88 20.04
N MET A 76 -0.80 1.32 18.85
CA MET A 76 -0.51 1.93 17.56
C MET A 76 -1.74 1.81 16.66
N GLN A 77 -2.07 2.88 15.92
CA GLN A 77 -3.22 2.92 15.02
C GLN A 77 -2.88 3.58 13.68
N MET A 78 -3.40 3.03 12.59
CA MET A 78 -3.39 3.67 11.27
C MET A 78 -4.67 4.51 11.12
N THR A 79 -4.50 5.83 10.97
CA THR A 79 -5.63 6.78 10.86
C THR A 79 -5.86 7.28 9.44
N ARG A 80 -4.85 7.19 8.58
CA ARG A 80 -4.99 7.30 7.13
C ARG A 80 -4.51 6.00 6.52
N ILE A 81 -5.46 5.21 6.01
CA ILE A 81 -5.24 3.87 5.50
C ILE A 81 -5.05 3.94 3.98
N ILE A 82 -4.06 3.22 3.48
CA ILE A 82 -3.82 2.99 2.06
C ILE A 82 -3.93 1.48 1.84
N ALA A 83 -4.60 1.06 0.76
CA ALA A 83 -4.75 -0.35 0.45
C ALA A 83 -3.38 -1.06 0.35
N GLY A 84 -3.26 -2.20 1.01
CA GLY A 84 -2.02 -2.97 1.11
C GLY A 84 -0.94 -2.33 1.97
N ALA A 85 -1.19 -1.24 2.70
CA ALA A 85 -0.20 -0.67 3.59
C ALA A 85 0.03 -1.56 4.81
N HIS A 86 1.29 -1.71 5.20
CA HIS A 86 1.73 -2.37 6.41
C HIS A 86 2.68 -1.45 7.16
N CYS A 87 2.60 -1.45 8.49
CA CYS A 87 3.54 -0.76 9.36
C CYS A 87 3.92 -1.66 10.54
N ARG A 88 5.21 -1.69 10.87
CA ARG A 88 5.74 -2.46 11.98
C ARG A 88 6.70 -1.63 12.80
N ILE A 89 6.55 -1.71 14.13
CA ILE A 89 7.54 -1.23 15.10
C ILE A 89 8.36 -2.43 15.59
N GLU A 90 9.67 -2.31 15.50
CA GLU A 90 10.63 -3.33 15.95
C GLU A 90 11.64 -2.72 16.91
N ASP A 91 12.07 -3.50 17.90
CA ASP A 91 13.28 -3.19 18.66
C ASP A 91 14.51 -3.22 17.73
N GLU A 92 15.30 -2.16 17.72
CA GLU A 92 16.39 -1.98 16.77
C GLU A 92 17.48 -3.03 16.91
N LYS A 93 17.74 -3.51 18.14
CA LYS A 93 18.82 -4.45 18.44
C LYS A 93 18.40 -5.90 18.23
N THR A 94 17.26 -6.27 18.79
CA THR A 94 16.75 -7.66 18.80
C THR A 94 15.92 -8.00 17.57
N LYS A 95 15.47 -6.99 16.81
CA LYS A 95 14.53 -7.13 15.69
C LYS A 95 13.18 -7.76 16.09
N LYS A 96 12.87 -7.81 17.38
CA LYS A 96 11.58 -8.29 17.88
C LYS A 96 10.49 -7.31 17.49
N THR A 97 9.43 -7.81 16.87
CA THR A 97 8.19 -7.03 16.63
C THR A 97 7.56 -6.64 17.95
N ILE A 98 7.28 -5.35 18.09
CA ILE A 98 6.61 -4.76 19.25
C ILE A 98 5.12 -4.57 18.94
N MET A 99 4.81 -3.98 17.78
CA MET A 99 3.44 -3.78 17.28
C MET A 99 3.45 -3.83 15.76
N GLU A 100 2.37 -4.35 15.17
CA GLU A 100 2.19 -4.47 13.73
C GLU A 100 0.74 -4.23 13.33
N ILE A 101 0.57 -3.32 12.36
CA ILE A 101 -0.72 -2.97 11.79
C ILE A 101 -0.66 -3.05 10.27
N ASP A 102 -1.82 -3.27 9.66
CA ASP A 102 -1.99 -3.22 8.22
C ASP A 102 -3.31 -2.54 7.83
N ASP A 103 -3.61 -2.56 6.54
CA ASP A 103 -4.80 -1.94 5.96
C ASP A 103 -6.12 -2.58 6.41
N ARG A 104 -6.07 -3.76 7.03
CA ARG A 104 -7.23 -4.51 7.56
C ARG A 104 -7.23 -4.56 9.09
N LYS A 105 -6.06 -4.81 9.70
CA LYS A 105 -5.80 -4.73 11.15
C LYS A 105 -5.15 -3.38 11.43
N THR A 106 -5.96 -2.33 11.51
CA THR A 106 -5.49 -0.95 11.59
C THR A 106 -5.13 -0.50 13.00
N PHE A 107 -5.27 -1.38 13.98
CA PHE A 107 -4.97 -1.14 15.39
C PHE A 107 -4.25 -2.35 15.98
N ASP A 108 -3.23 -2.08 16.78
CA ASP A 108 -2.52 -3.10 17.55
C ASP A 108 -2.11 -2.53 18.90
N ASN A 109 -2.15 -3.36 19.92
CA ASN A 109 -1.65 -3.06 21.25
C ASN A 109 -0.44 -3.93 21.55
N VAL A 110 0.33 -3.53 22.55
CA VAL A 110 1.64 -4.13 22.86
C VAL A 110 1.57 -5.60 23.26
N ASP A 111 0.43 -6.07 23.79
CA ASP A 111 0.25 -7.42 24.33
C ASP A 111 -0.78 -8.27 23.58
N GLY A 112 -1.40 -7.74 22.53
CA GLY A 112 -2.48 -8.41 21.80
C GLY A 112 -3.76 -8.64 22.63
N SER A 113 -3.89 -8.05 23.82
CA SER A 113 -4.93 -8.37 24.80
C SER A 113 -5.73 -7.13 25.26
N ASP A 114 -7.03 -7.26 25.44
CA ASP A 114 -7.88 -6.13 25.87
C ASP A 114 -7.74 -5.80 27.38
N SER A 115 -6.89 -6.54 28.11
CA SER A 115 -6.78 -6.45 29.57
C SER A 115 -5.51 -5.71 29.99
N LYS A 116 -5.68 -4.46 30.42
CA LYS A 116 -4.65 -3.63 31.09
C LYS A 116 -3.29 -3.62 30.37
N VAL A 117 -3.31 -3.11 29.14
CA VAL A 117 -2.14 -3.00 28.27
C VAL A 117 -0.94 -2.33 28.98
N PRO A 118 0.26 -2.94 28.95
CA PRO A 118 1.46 -2.35 29.53
C PRO A 118 1.89 -1.11 28.74
N VAL A 119 2.31 -0.06 29.46
CA VAL A 119 3.01 1.08 28.83
C VAL A 119 4.44 0.65 28.57
N ILE A 120 4.87 0.69 27.32
CA ILE A 120 6.25 0.39 26.94
C ILE A 120 7.01 1.64 26.55
N ASN A 121 8.33 1.55 26.73
CA ASN A 121 9.28 2.55 26.30
C ASN A 121 9.80 2.16 24.91
N LEU A 122 9.57 3.01 23.91
CA LEU A 122 9.98 2.80 22.52
C LEU A 122 11.38 3.37 22.20
N LYS A 123 12.20 3.62 23.22
CA LYS A 123 13.60 4.01 23.04
C LYS A 123 14.37 2.88 22.35
N GLY A 124 15.08 3.21 21.28
CA GLY A 124 15.80 2.22 20.48
C GLY A 124 14.87 1.35 19.64
N SER A 125 13.66 1.81 19.34
CA SER A 125 12.76 1.16 18.39
C SER A 125 12.73 1.91 17.05
N THR A 126 12.49 1.16 15.98
CA THR A 126 12.30 1.71 14.64
C THR A 126 10.93 1.35 14.10
N ILE A 127 10.34 2.24 13.32
CA ILE A 127 9.13 1.97 12.53
C ILE A 127 9.49 1.88 11.04
N ARG A 128 8.89 0.92 10.36
CA ARG A 128 8.93 0.75 8.89
C ARG A 128 7.52 0.62 8.37
N CYS A 129 7.25 1.22 7.22
CA CYS A 129 5.97 1.04 6.53
C CYS A 129 6.21 0.76 5.04
N TRP A 130 5.39 -0.10 4.45
CA TRP A 130 5.52 -0.54 3.05
C TRP A 130 4.16 -0.94 2.46
N VAL A 131 4.10 -1.11 1.14
CA VAL A 131 2.94 -1.72 0.47
C VAL A 131 3.23 -3.21 0.25
N SER A 132 2.31 -4.09 0.63
CA SER A 132 2.42 -5.52 0.38
C SER A 132 2.32 -5.83 -1.11
N ASN A 133 3.10 -6.83 -1.54
CA ASN A 133 3.26 -7.17 -2.95
C ASN A 133 1.94 -7.56 -3.65
N ARG A 134 0.92 -7.97 -2.88
CA ARG A 134 -0.44 -8.23 -3.38
C ARG A 134 -1.16 -6.99 -3.92
N TYR A 135 -0.65 -5.79 -3.62
CA TYR A 135 -1.17 -4.50 -4.06
C TYR A 135 -0.10 -3.64 -4.74
N SER A 136 1.10 -4.20 -5.01
CA SER A 136 2.13 -3.51 -5.79
C SER A 136 1.64 -3.32 -7.22
N VAL A 137 1.62 -2.07 -7.67
CA VAL A 137 1.25 -1.65 -9.03
C VAL A 137 2.12 -2.25 -10.14
N GLU A 138 3.20 -2.97 -9.80
CA GLU A 138 3.93 -3.80 -10.77
C GLU A 138 3.06 -4.94 -11.34
N ASN A 139 2.07 -5.43 -10.60
CA ASN A 139 1.10 -6.43 -11.10
C ASN A 139 -0.03 -5.81 -11.94
N LEU A 140 -0.14 -4.48 -11.99
CA LEU A 140 -1.13 -3.83 -12.84
C LEU A 140 -0.77 -3.92 -14.33
N HIS A 141 0.53 -4.12 -14.65
CA HIS A 141 0.94 -4.40 -16.03
C HIS A 141 0.26 -5.68 -16.54
N VAL A 142 0.21 -6.75 -15.74
CA VAL A 142 -0.44 -8.01 -16.14
C VAL A 142 -1.96 -7.83 -16.30
N ALA A 143 -2.60 -7.12 -15.37
CA ALA A 143 -4.05 -6.88 -15.41
C ALA A 143 -4.51 -6.03 -16.62
N MET A 144 -3.61 -5.20 -17.17
CA MET A 144 -3.91 -4.38 -18.35
C MET A 144 -3.74 -5.16 -19.67
N TYR A 145 -2.88 -6.19 -19.70
CA TYR A 145 -2.68 -7.02 -20.90
C TYR A 145 -3.78 -8.07 -21.12
N VAL A 146 -4.42 -8.58 -20.07
CA VAL A 146 -5.48 -9.61 -20.19
C VAL A 146 -6.67 -9.13 -21.05
N PRO A 147 -7.26 -7.94 -20.84
CA PRO A 147 -8.37 -7.48 -21.69
C PRO A 147 -7.91 -7.08 -23.10
N ILE A 148 -6.66 -6.63 -23.26
CA ILE A 148 -6.10 -6.29 -24.58
C ILE A 148 -5.90 -7.56 -25.41
N LEU A 149 -5.35 -8.64 -24.84
CA LEU A 149 -5.24 -9.93 -25.52
C LEU A 149 -6.61 -10.53 -25.86
N LEU A 150 -7.59 -10.38 -24.95
CA LEU A 150 -8.95 -10.87 -25.17
C LEU A 150 -9.67 -10.12 -26.31
N ALA A 151 -9.38 -8.83 -26.48
CA ALA A 151 -9.92 -8.01 -27.57
C ALA A 151 -9.26 -8.29 -28.94
N MET A 152 -8.07 -8.92 -28.97
CA MET A 152 -7.40 -9.33 -30.21
C MET A 152 -7.83 -10.73 -30.71
N ALA A 153 -8.60 -11.48 -29.92
CA ALA A 153 -9.19 -12.75 -30.34
C ALA A 153 -10.44 -12.49 -31.21
N SER A 154 -10.22 -12.27 -32.50
CA SER A 154 -11.29 -12.24 -33.51
C SER A 154 -12.00 -13.61 -33.57
N PRO A 155 -13.34 -13.69 -33.73
CA PRO A 155 -14.13 -14.91 -33.55
C PRO A 155 -14.09 -15.85 -34.77
N HIS A 156 -12.96 -15.95 -35.49
CA HIS A 156 -12.89 -16.81 -36.66
C HIS A 156 -11.71 -17.80 -36.62
N SER A 157 -12.11 -19.07 -36.70
CA SER A 157 -11.33 -20.31 -36.68
C SER A 157 -10.89 -20.79 -35.28
N GLY A 158 -11.35 -22.01 -34.96
CA GLY A 158 -11.25 -22.56 -33.62
C GLY A 158 -9.86 -23.02 -33.23
N SER A 159 -9.37 -22.51 -32.10
CA SER A 159 -8.51 -23.27 -31.18
C SER A 159 -8.53 -22.61 -29.79
N VAL A 160 -9.70 -22.55 -29.16
CA VAL A 160 -9.84 -22.09 -27.76
C VAL A 160 -9.11 -23.04 -26.78
N LYS A 161 -8.85 -24.28 -27.20
CA LYS A 161 -8.14 -25.29 -26.39
C LYS A 161 -6.63 -25.08 -26.29
N GLU A 162 -5.96 -24.49 -27.29
CA GLU A 162 -4.51 -24.19 -27.16
C GLU A 162 -4.23 -23.00 -26.25
N PHE A 163 -5.11 -21.99 -26.23
CA PHE A 163 -4.93 -20.80 -25.38
C PHE A 163 -5.09 -21.08 -23.88
N LEU A 164 -5.98 -22.01 -23.49
CA LEU A 164 -6.13 -22.41 -22.09
C LEU A 164 -4.90 -23.17 -21.56
N ASN A 165 -4.19 -23.90 -22.42
CA ASN A 165 -2.98 -24.64 -22.04
C ASN A 165 -1.76 -23.71 -21.81
N LEU A 166 -1.68 -22.57 -22.50
CA LEU A 166 -0.64 -21.56 -22.22
C LEU A 166 -0.89 -20.82 -20.90
N CYS A 167 -2.15 -20.58 -20.52
CA CYS A 167 -2.46 -19.91 -19.25
C CYS A 167 -2.07 -20.75 -18.02
N GLN A 168 -2.06 -22.08 -18.11
CA GLN A 168 -1.61 -22.92 -17.00
C GLN A 168 -0.08 -22.89 -16.80
N TYR A 169 0.70 -22.50 -17.81
CA TYR A 169 2.17 -22.47 -17.75
C TYR A 169 2.75 -21.18 -17.15
N ILE A 170 1.93 -20.16 -16.93
CA ILE A 170 2.36 -18.84 -16.42
C ILE A 170 2.09 -18.69 -14.91
N THR A 171 1.42 -19.67 -14.28
CA THR A 171 1.06 -19.67 -12.85
C THR A 171 1.89 -20.63 -11.97
N MET A 172 3.13 -20.97 -12.34
CA MET A 172 4.10 -21.59 -11.43
C MET A 172 5.25 -20.64 -11.11
#